data_AF-A0A822XQA6-F1
#
_entry.id   AF-A0A822XQA6-F1
#
_cell.length_a   1.000
_cell.length_b   1.000
_cell.length_c   1.000
_cell.angle_alpha   90.00
_cell.angle_beta   90.00
_cell.angle_gamma   90.00
#
_symmetry.space_group_name_H-M   'P 1'
#
loop_
_entity.id
_entity.type
_entity.pdbx_description
1 polymer ?
#
loop_
_entity_poly.entity_id
_entity_poly.type
_entity_poly.pdbx_seq_one_letter_code
_entity_poly.pdbx_strand_id
1 'polypeptide(L)'
;MMTSKLDRFSLLNNLPSAVHFAKLNLRKGKTLLVCCHTGEDISICVCLAILTTLFDDRGTFDDGKSFNETCITKLEMRRRLVFLCKYAINARPSRGNLKQVFSFLNKGRVDSVL
;
A
#
# COMPACT_ATOMS: atom_id res chain seq x y z
N MET A 1 -1.61 -27.79 -6.41
CA MET A 1 -2.47 -27.19 -7.46
C MET A 1 -3.64 -26.53 -6.73
N MET A 2 -3.67 -25.20 -6.61
CA MET A 2 -4.86 -24.51 -6.09
C MET A 2 -5.56 -23.81 -7.24
N THR A 3 -6.70 -24.40 -7.59
CA THR A 3 -7.61 -24.02 -8.66
C THR A 3 -8.80 -23.30 -8.06
N SER A 4 -8.87 -21.97 -8.20
CA SER A 4 -10.15 -21.27 -8.38
C SER A 4 -9.88 -19.81 -8.75
N LYS A 5 -10.35 -19.42 -9.94
CA LYS A 5 -10.32 -18.06 -10.47
C LYS A 5 -11.16 -17.05 -9.64
N LEU A 6 -11.75 -17.50 -8.52
CA LEU A 6 -12.71 -16.77 -7.68
C LEU A 6 -12.11 -16.26 -6.36
N ASP A 7 -10.91 -16.72 -5.96
CA ASP A 7 -10.23 -16.24 -4.74
C ASP A 7 -9.30 -15.04 -4.99
N ARG A 8 -9.44 -14.36 -6.14
CA ARG A 8 -8.96 -12.97 -6.28
C ARG A 8 -9.92 -12.05 -5.50
N PHE A 9 -10.04 -12.26 -4.19
CA PHE A 9 -10.38 -11.19 -3.27
C PHE A 9 -9.43 -10.05 -3.59
N SER A 10 -9.93 -9.09 -4.36
CA SER A 10 -9.11 -8.04 -4.95
C SER A 10 -8.43 -7.35 -3.79
N LEU A 11 -7.09 -7.40 -3.73
CA LEU A 11 -6.29 -6.67 -2.76
C LEU A 11 -6.85 -5.26 -2.54
N LEU A 12 -7.28 -4.63 -3.65
CA LEU A 12 -8.04 -3.39 -3.71
C LEU A 12 -9.13 -3.24 -2.63
N ASN A 13 -9.98 -4.26 -2.45
CA ASN A 13 -11.14 -4.21 -1.55
C ASN A 13 -10.72 -4.24 -0.06
N ASN A 14 -9.56 -4.84 0.24
CA ASN A 14 -9.06 -4.97 1.60
C ASN A 14 -8.06 -3.86 1.98
N LEU A 15 -7.50 -3.15 1.00
CA LEU A 15 -6.56 -2.04 1.23
C LEU A 15 -7.13 -0.93 2.15
N PRO A 16 -8.38 -0.44 1.98
CA PRO A 16 -8.93 0.57 2.88
C PRO A 16 -8.92 0.12 4.35
N SER A 17 -9.39 -1.10 4.62
CA SER A 17 -9.42 -1.66 5.98
C SER A 17 -8.01 -1.88 6.55
N ALA A 18 -7.08 -2.38 5.73
CA ALA A 18 -5.70 -2.59 6.14
C ALA A 18 -4.99 -1.26 6.48
N VAL A 19 -5.18 -0.23 5.65
CA VAL A 19 -4.62 1.11 5.88
C VAL A 19 -5.26 1.76 7.11
N HIS A 20 -6.57 1.61 7.30
CA HIS A 20 -7.26 2.12 8.49
C HIS A 20 -6.75 1.45 9.77
N PHE A 21 -6.58 0.13 9.76
CA PHE A 21 -6.00 -0.62 10.86
C PHE A 21 -4.57 -0.15 11.15
N ALA A 22 -3.76 0.06 10.11
CA ALA A 22 -2.40 0.55 10.27
C ALA A 22 -2.39 1.95 10.89
N LYS A 23 -3.22 2.86 10.39
CA LYS A 23 -3.38 4.23 10.89
C LYS A 23 -3.72 4.25 12.38
N LEU A 24 -4.72 3.47 12.80
CA LEU A 24 -5.17 3.42 14.20
C LEU A 24 -4.06 2.95 15.15
N ASN A 25 -3.27 1.96 14.75
CA ASN A 25 -2.22 1.40 15.59
C ASN A 25 -0.95 2.26 15.59
N LEU A 26 -0.56 2.84 14.46
CA LEU A 26 0.58 3.76 14.36
C LEU A 26 0.35 5.04 15.17
N ARG A 27 -0.87 5.60 15.15
CA ARG A 27 -1.26 6.72 16.03
C ARG A 27 -1.08 6.43 17.52
N LYS A 28 -1.17 5.15 17.91
CA LYS A 28 -0.96 4.69 19.29
C LYS A 28 0.50 4.36 19.61
N GLY A 29 1.43 4.63 18.68
CA GLY A 29 2.85 4.30 18.83
C GLY A 29 3.15 2.80 18.76
N LYS A 30 2.22 1.97 18.26
CA LYS A 30 2.43 0.53 18.14
C LYS A 30 3.22 0.18 16.88
N THR A 31 4.03 -0.86 16.99
CA THR A 31 4.70 -1.50 15.86
C THR A 31 3.74 -2.41 15.08
N LEU A 32 3.90 -2.44 13.75
CA LEU A 32 3.09 -3.23 12.84
C LEU A 32 3.96 -4.26 12.11
N LEU A 33 3.46 -5.49 12.01
CA LEU A 33 4.01 -6.54 11.16
C LEU A 33 3.03 -6.82 10.01
N VAL A 34 3.52 -6.74 8.78
CA VAL A 34 2.76 -7.10 7.58
C VAL A 34 3.44 -8.29 6.93
N CYS A 35 2.76 -9.44 6.91
CA CYS A 35 3.29 -10.68 6.36
C CYS A 35 2.27 -11.37 5.46
N CYS A 36 2.76 -12.17 4.52
CA CYS A 36 1.99 -13.15 3.78
C CYS A 36 2.82 -14.45 3.69
N HIS A 37 2.28 -15.50 3.06
CA HIS A 37 2.92 -16.81 3.04
C HIS A 37 4.37 -16.79 2.53
N THR A 38 4.66 -16.02 1.47
CA THR A 38 6.02 -15.91 0.89
C THR A 38 6.75 -14.63 1.32
N GLY A 39 6.01 -13.60 1.75
CA GLY A 39 6.57 -12.28 2.03
C GLY A 39 6.95 -11.46 0.78
N GLU A 40 6.64 -11.94 -0.43
CA GLU A 40 7.19 -11.38 -1.67
C GLU A 40 6.23 -10.44 -2.43
N ASP A 41 4.91 -10.67 -2.37
CA ASP A 41 3.94 -9.97 -3.21
C ASP A 41 2.92 -9.15 -2.39
N ILE A 42 1.91 -9.82 -1.83
CA ILE A 42 0.78 -9.15 -1.17
C ILE A 42 1.22 -8.29 0.01
N SER A 43 2.10 -8.81 0.87
CA SER A 43 2.64 -8.05 2.02
C SER A 43 3.35 -6.79 1.57
N ILE A 44 4.15 -6.86 0.50
CA ILE A 44 4.85 -5.72 -0.08
C ILE A 44 3.86 -4.69 -0.62
N CYS A 45 2.80 -5.13 -1.31
CA CYS A 45 1.77 -4.23 -1.81
C CYS A 45 0.97 -3.53 -0.68
N VAL A 46 0.66 -4.25 0.41
CA VAL A 46 0.02 -3.64 1.59
C VAL A 46 0.97 -2.65 2.27
N CYS A 47 2.23 -3.02 2.48
CA CYS A 47 3.26 -2.10 3.00
C CYS A 47 3.39 -0.85 2.13
N LEU A 48 3.42 -1.01 0.81
CA LEU A 48 3.50 0.11 -0.13
C LEU A 48 2.29 1.03 -0.01
N ALA A 49 1.07 0.49 0.13
CA ALA A 49 -0.12 1.29 0.34
C ALA A 49 -0.04 2.07 1.67
N ILE A 50 0.34 1.41 2.77
CA ILE A 50 0.49 2.04 4.09
C ILE A 50 1.52 3.16 4.05
N LEU A 51 2.72 2.89 3.51
CA LEU A 51 3.78 3.89 3.35
C LEU A 51 3.33 5.05 2.47
N THR A 52 2.58 4.77 1.41
CA THR A 52 2.12 5.82 0.50
C THR A 52 1.06 6.71 1.13
N THR A 53 0.16 6.12 1.93
CA THR A 53 -0.97 6.84 2.51
C THR A 53 -0.67 7.53 3.83
N LEU A 54 0.29 7.05 4.64
CA LEU A 54 0.48 7.52 6.02
C LEU A 54 1.84 8.18 6.30
N PHE A 55 2.75 8.16 5.34
CA PHE A 55 4.10 8.69 5.48
C PHE A 55 4.40 9.70 4.37
N ASP A 56 5.12 10.75 4.74
CA ASP A 56 5.67 11.72 3.80
C ASP A 56 6.84 11.14 2.99
N ASP A 57 7.36 11.91 2.03
CA ASP A 57 8.50 11.51 1.20
C ASP A 57 9.83 11.40 1.99
N ARG A 58 9.86 11.91 3.23
CA ARG A 58 11.01 11.83 4.14
C ARG A 58 10.94 10.60 5.05
N GLY A 59 9.83 9.86 5.04
CA GLY A 59 9.60 8.71 5.89
C GLY A 59 9.05 9.06 7.28
N THR A 60 8.54 10.28 7.47
CA THR A 60 7.89 10.72 8.70
C THR A 60 6.42 10.31 8.66
N PHE A 61 5.94 9.68 9.75
CA PHE A 61 4.51 9.42 9.91
C PHE A 61 3.77 10.73 10.11
N ASP A 62 2.94 11.11 9.13
CA ASP A 62 2.21 12.38 9.12
C ASP A 62 0.69 12.19 9.12
N ASP A 63 0.25 10.94 9.32
CA ASP A 63 -1.16 10.54 9.36
C ASP A 63 -1.92 10.74 8.02
N GLY A 64 -1.18 10.92 6.92
CA GLY A 64 -1.71 11.06 5.58
C GLY A 64 -1.99 12.49 5.14
N LYS A 65 -1.41 13.49 5.82
CA LYS A 65 -1.50 14.90 5.41
C LYS A 65 -0.88 15.12 4.03
N SER A 66 0.36 14.66 3.83
CA SER A 66 1.10 14.77 2.57
C SER A 66 0.42 14.01 1.44
N PHE A 67 -0.19 12.86 1.75
CA PHE A 67 -0.95 12.07 0.78
C PHE A 67 -2.18 12.85 0.26
N ASN A 68 -2.88 13.59 1.12
CA ASN A 68 -4.04 14.39 0.70
C ASN A 68 -3.65 15.59 -0.17
N GLU A 69 -2.45 16.13 -0.01
CA GLU A 69 -1.96 17.28 -0.78
C GLU A 69 -1.34 16.84 -2.12
N THR A 70 -0.68 15.68 -2.15
CA THR A 70 0.16 15.26 -3.28
C THR A 70 -0.55 14.31 -4.24
N CYS A 71 -0.39 14.49 -5.56
CA CYS A 71 -0.84 13.50 -6.53
C CYS A 71 0.18 12.36 -6.65
N ILE A 72 -0.23 11.13 -6.31
CA ILE A 72 0.65 9.97 -6.42
C ILE A 72 0.85 9.60 -7.89
N THR A 73 1.99 10.02 -8.43
CA THR A 73 2.42 9.61 -9.77
C THR A 73 2.94 8.18 -9.77
N LYS A 74 2.96 7.56 -10.96
CA LYS A 74 3.59 6.24 -11.15
C LYS A 74 5.07 6.25 -10.75
N LEU A 75 5.76 7.38 -10.97
CA LEU A 75 7.16 7.55 -10.59
C LEU A 75 7.32 7.53 -9.08
N GLU A 76 6.44 8.22 -8.36
CA GLU A 76 6.48 8.30 -6.90
C GLU A 76 6.21 6.92 -6.26
N MET A 77 5.17 6.23 -6.72
CA MET A 77 4.90 4.86 -6.31
C MET A 77 6.11 3.93 -6.57
N ARG A 78 6.78 4.08 -7.72
CA ARG A 78 7.98 3.30 -8.06
C ARG A 78 9.14 3.61 -7.12
N ARG A 79 9.37 4.88 -6.77
CA ARG A 79 10.42 5.29 -5.80
C ARG A 79 10.20 4.64 -4.45
N ARG A 80 8.97 4.71 -3.92
CA ARG A 80 8.60 4.07 -2.65
C ARG A 80 8.73 2.54 -2.69
N LEU A 81 8.42 1.91 -3.82
CA LEU A 81 8.64 0.49 -4.00
C LEU A 81 10.14 0.12 -4.01
N VAL A 82 10.97 0.88 -4.72
CA VAL A 82 12.44 0.65 -4.73
C VAL A 82 13.02 0.80 -3.32
N PHE A 83 12.53 1.76 -2.55
CA PHE A 83 12.89 1.90 -1.13
C PHE A 83 12.52 0.65 -0.32
N LEU A 84 11.31 0.11 -0.49
CA LEU A 84 10.90 -1.14 0.17
C LEU A 84 11.79 -2.32 -0.21
N CYS A 85 12.14 -2.45 -1.49
CA CYS A 85 13.02 -3.52 -1.98
C CYS A 85 14.42 -3.49 -1.35
N LYS A 86 14.88 -2.35 -0.83
CA LYS A 86 16.14 -2.26 -0.08
C LYS A 86 16.12 -3.11 1.20
N TYR A 87 14.95 -3.24 1.82
CA TYR A 87 14.76 -3.96 3.09
C TYR A 87 14.13 -5.34 2.88
N ALA A 88 13.27 -5.47 1.87
CA ALA A 88 12.67 -6.72 1.45
C ALA A 88 13.33 -7.21 0.15
N ILE A 89 14.50 -7.84 0.27
CA ILE A 89 15.32 -8.29 -0.87
C ILE A 89 14.60 -9.25 -1.82
N ASN A 90 13.63 -10.02 -1.30
CA ASN A 90 12.81 -10.96 -2.07
C ASN A 90 11.50 -10.34 -2.58
N ALA A 91 11.33 -9.02 -2.46
CA ALA A 91 10.13 -8.33 -2.91
C ALA A 91 9.93 -8.52 -4.41
N ARG A 92 8.84 -9.20 -4.76
CA ARG A 92 8.42 -9.51 -6.13
C ARG A 92 6.92 -9.27 -6.30
N PRO A 93 6.45 -8.02 -6.12
CA PRO A 93 5.04 -7.72 -6.27
C PRO A 93 4.58 -7.93 -7.72
N SER A 94 3.44 -8.58 -7.89
CA SER A 94 2.89 -8.83 -9.20
C SER A 94 2.37 -7.53 -9.82
N ARG A 95 2.51 -7.39 -11.14
CA ARG A 95 2.01 -6.22 -11.88
C ARG A 95 0.51 -5.97 -11.65
N GLY A 96 -0.26 -7.03 -11.48
CA GLY A 96 -1.69 -6.96 -11.16
C GLY A 96 -1.96 -6.35 -9.79
N ASN A 97 -1.19 -6.71 -8.76
CA ASN A 97 -1.35 -6.16 -7.42
C ASN A 97 -0.85 -4.72 -7.34
N LEU A 98 0.25 -4.38 -8.00
CA LEU A 98 0.70 -2.99 -8.12
C LEU A 98 -0.35 -2.11 -8.80
N LYS A 99 -1.01 -2.60 -9.86
CA LYS A 99 -2.11 -1.87 -10.50
C LYS A 99 -3.28 -1.64 -9.53
N GLN A 100 -3.61 -2.62 -8.70
CA GLN A 100 -4.64 -2.48 -7.68
C GLN A 100 -4.25 -1.46 -6.61
N VAL A 101 -3.02 -1.48 -6.10
CA VAL A 101 -2.55 -0.46 -5.14
C VAL A 101 -2.58 0.93 -5.76
N PHE A 102 -2.09 1.09 -6.99
CA PHE A 102 -2.13 2.37 -7.69
C PHE A 102 -3.58 2.86 -7.89
N SER A 103 -4.49 1.94 -8.24
CA SER A 103 -5.91 2.25 -8.34
C SER A 103 -6.51 2.68 -7.00
N PHE A 104 -6.18 2.00 -5.89
CA PHE A 104 -6.63 2.37 -4.56
C PHE A 104 -6.16 3.78 -4.16
N LEU A 105 -4.87 4.07 -4.35
CA LEU A 105 -4.28 5.37 -4.02
C LEU A 105 -4.89 6.54 -4.82
N ASN A 106 -5.39 6.27 -6.03
CA ASN A 106 -6.02 7.29 -6.87
C ASN A 106 -7.57 7.32 -6.77
N LYS A 107 -8.21 6.26 -6.28
CA LYS A 107 -9.69 6.16 -6.25
C LYS A 107 -10.32 7.17 -5.29
N GLY A 108 -9.69 7.47 -4.15
CA GLY A 108 -10.20 8.42 -3.16
C GLY A 108 -10.29 9.89 -3.60
N ARG A 109 -9.86 10.23 -4.83
CA ARG A 109 -9.94 11.60 -5.37
C ARG A 109 -10.95 11.77 -6.50
N VAL A 110 -11.47 10.69 -7.10
CA VAL A 110 -12.49 10.79 -8.16
C VAL A 110 -13.85 11.19 -7.59
N ASP A 111 -14.12 10.83 -6.34
CA ASP A 111 -15.36 11.19 -5.62
C ASP A 111 -15.35 12.63 -5.06
N SER A 112 -14.27 13.41 -5.26
CA SER A 112 -14.18 14.82 -4.82
C SER A 112 -14.44 15.83 -5.95
N VAL A 113 -14.87 15.36 -7.12
CA VAL A 113 -15.15 16.19 -8.31
C VAL A 113 -16.61 16.07 -8.78
N LEU A 114 -17.50 15.53 -7.94
CA LEU A 114 -18.96 15.52 -8.17
C LEU A 114 -19.71 16.17 -7.02
#